data_AF-A0A0G1JYJ4-F1
#
_entry.id   AF-A0A0G1JYJ4-F1
#
_cell.length_a   1.000
_cell.length_b   1.000
_cell.length_c   1.000
_cell.angle_alpha   90.00
_cell.angle_beta   90.00
_cell.angle_gamma   90.00
#
_symmetry.space_group_name_H-M   'P 1'
#
loop_
_entity.id
_entity.type
_entity.pdbx_description
1 polymer ?
#
loop_
_entity_poly.entity_id
_entity_poly.type
_entity_poly.pdbx_seq_one_letter_code
_entity_poly.pdbx_strand_id
1 'polypeptide(L)'
;MEIEVKAVYSPDKRAIGASFIAGSETRSEEFIKKFPLALYQKEATLHIGEGKIILDNPTYPGATKKAEIILPPEKFEEIRQVFSQTGPLKGKKIKIDQETYSMTAGFRLIRVI
;
A
#
# COMPACT_ATOMS: atom_id res chain seq x y z
N MET A 1 0.28 -9.60 -12.13
CA MET A 1 -0.22 -8.52 -11.24
C MET A 1 0.98 -7.67 -10.85
N GLU A 2 1.33 -6.73 -11.71
CA GLU A 2 2.37 -5.74 -11.46
C GLU A 2 1.80 -4.59 -10.63
N ILE A 3 2.32 -4.38 -9.42
CA ILE A 3 2.04 -3.20 -8.61
C ILE A 3 3.37 -2.48 -8.42
N GLU A 4 3.41 -1.21 -8.80
CA GLU A 4 4.52 -0.34 -8.49
C GLU A 4 4.28 0.32 -7.13
N VAL A 5 5.32 0.39 -6.30
CA VAL A 5 5.27 1.12 -5.02
C VAL A 5 6.28 2.24 -5.01
N LYS A 6 5.81 3.42 -4.60
CA LYS A 6 6.62 4.64 -4.48
C LYS A 6 6.48 5.22 -3.08
N ALA A 7 7.56 5.70 -2.49
CA ALA A 7 7.48 6.48 -1.26
C ALA A 7 6.77 7.82 -1.52
N VAL A 8 5.99 8.28 -0.55
CA VAL A 8 5.34 9.60 -0.56
C VAL A 8 6.12 10.49 0.39
N TYR A 9 6.54 11.67 -0.08
CA TYR A 9 7.33 12.61 0.71
C TYR A 9 6.54 13.86 1.04
N SER A 10 6.79 14.43 2.21
CA SER A 10 6.38 15.78 2.57
C SER A 10 7.28 16.83 1.89
N PRO A 11 6.89 18.13 1.89
CA PRO A 11 7.69 19.20 1.29
C PRO A 11 9.13 19.32 1.82
N ASP A 12 9.35 18.88 3.06
CA ASP A 12 10.67 18.82 3.73
C ASP A 12 11.45 17.52 3.43
N LYS A 13 11.05 16.77 2.39
CA LYS A 13 11.68 15.54 1.90
C LYS A 13 11.69 14.37 2.89
N ARG A 14 10.82 14.37 3.91
CA ARG A 14 10.65 13.20 4.78
C ARG A 14 9.63 12.23 4.17
N ALA A 15 9.91 10.93 4.23
CA ALA A 15 8.95 9.92 3.85
C ALA A 15 7.77 9.92 4.85
N ILE A 16 6.54 10.07 4.33
CA ILE A 16 5.29 10.13 5.11
C ILE A 16 4.29 9.05 4.70
N GLY A 17 4.56 8.29 3.64
CA GLY A 17 3.62 7.33 3.11
C GLY A 17 4.19 6.44 2.02
N ALA A 18 3.32 5.62 1.43
CA ALA A 18 3.58 4.87 0.21
C ALA A 18 2.39 4.98 -0.75
N SER A 19 2.69 5.08 -2.05
CA SER A 19 1.74 5.03 -3.16
C SER A 19 1.83 3.67 -3.81
N PHE A 20 0.69 3.02 -4.01
CA PHE A 20 0.53 1.73 -4.67
C PHE A 20 -0.15 1.97 -6.00
N ILE A 21 0.54 1.73 -7.10
CA ILE A 21 0.09 2.02 -8.46
C ILE A 21 -0.06 0.70 -9.20
N ALA A 22 -1.28 0.39 -9.65
CA ALA A 22 -1.53 -0.79 -10.45
C ALA A 22 -0.92 -0.61 -11.86
N GLY A 23 -0.10 -1.56 -12.30
CA GLY A 23 0.34 -1.66 -13.69
C GLY A 23 -0.81 -1.90 -14.65
N SER A 24 -0.52 -1.79 -15.94
CA SER A 24 -1.50 -1.90 -17.04
C SER A 24 -2.32 -3.19 -16.99
N GLU A 25 -1.68 -4.30 -16.62
CA GLU A 25 -2.30 -5.63 -16.48
C GLU A 25 -3.05 -5.83 -15.15
N THR A 26 -2.85 -4.91 -14.20
CA THR A 26 -3.31 -5.02 -12.81
C THR A 26 -4.43 -4.04 -12.48
N ARG A 27 -4.91 -3.27 -13.47
CA ARG A 27 -6.02 -2.30 -13.40
C ARG A 27 -7.39 -2.93 -13.09
N SER A 28 -7.45 -3.95 -12.23
CA SER A 28 -8.70 -4.45 -11.71
C SER A 28 -9.33 -3.41 -10.79
N GLU A 29 -10.59 -3.09 -11.03
CA GLU A 29 -11.42 -2.24 -10.16
C GLU A 29 -11.36 -2.71 -8.69
N GLU A 30 -11.16 -4.01 -8.49
CA GLU A 30 -10.95 -4.67 -7.20
C GLU A 30 -9.73 -4.12 -6.44
N PHE A 31 -8.58 -3.97 -7.08
CA PHE A 31 -7.38 -3.45 -6.42
C PHE A 31 -7.50 -1.94 -6.11
N ILE A 32 -8.11 -1.18 -7.02
CA ILE A 32 -8.12 0.29 -6.93
C ILE A 32 -9.24 0.79 -6.00
N LYS A 33 -10.42 0.16 -6.03
CA LYS A 33 -11.57 0.59 -5.24
C LYS A 33 -11.75 -0.24 -3.98
N LYS A 34 -11.71 -1.58 -4.10
CA LYS A 34 -12.06 -2.46 -2.97
C LYS A 34 -10.91 -2.57 -1.96
N PHE A 35 -9.67 -2.67 -2.41
CA PHE A 35 -8.53 -2.85 -1.49
C PHE A 35 -8.34 -1.66 -0.51
N PRO A 36 -8.35 -0.38 -0.95
CA PRO A 36 -8.38 0.77 -0.04
C PRO A 36 -9.50 0.72 0.99
N LEU A 37 -10.70 0.34 0.55
CA LEU A 37 -11.88 0.26 1.40
C LEU A 37 -11.75 -0.88 2.43
N ALA A 38 -11.27 -2.04 1.99
CA ALA A 38 -11.03 -3.20 2.85
C ALA A 38 -9.95 -2.88 3.91
N LEU A 39 -8.88 -2.16 3.54
CA LEU A 39 -7.90 -1.67 4.51
C LEU A 39 -8.54 -0.74 5.56
N TYR A 40 -9.40 0.19 5.13
CA TYR A 40 -10.12 1.10 6.04
C TYR A 40 -11.06 0.34 6.99
N GLN A 41 -11.77 -0.66 6.47
CA GLN A 41 -12.70 -1.51 7.21
C GLN A 41 -11.99 -2.58 8.07
N LYS A 42 -10.65 -2.67 8.00
CA LYS A 42 -9.81 -3.71 8.66
C LYS A 42 -10.11 -5.12 8.16
N GLU A 43 -10.59 -5.23 6.94
CA GLU A 43 -10.82 -6.47 6.20
C GLU A 43 -9.63 -6.85 5.32
N ALA A 44 -8.66 -5.97 5.12
CA ALA A 44 -7.37 -6.25 4.48
C ALA A 44 -6.21 -5.90 5.42
N THR A 45 -5.09 -6.58 5.26
CA THR A 45 -3.85 -6.31 5.99
C THR A 45 -2.71 -5.93 5.05
N LEU A 46 -1.96 -4.92 5.46
CA LEU A 46 -0.69 -4.53 4.89
C LEU A 46 0.42 -5.04 5.82
N HIS A 47 1.26 -5.94 5.32
CA HIS A 47 2.46 -6.39 6.02
C HIS A 47 3.70 -5.80 5.33
N ILE A 48 4.57 -5.18 6.11
CA ILE A 48 5.83 -4.60 5.64
C ILE A 48 6.95 -5.19 6.49
N GLY A 49 7.80 -6.02 5.88
CA GLY A 49 8.83 -6.75 6.58
C GLY A 49 9.65 -7.61 5.62
N GLU A 50 10.84 -8.04 6.04
CA GLU A 50 11.65 -9.01 5.28
C GLU A 50 11.96 -8.60 3.83
N GLY A 51 12.11 -7.30 3.56
CA GLY A 51 12.39 -6.78 2.21
C GLY A 51 11.18 -6.76 1.27
N LYS A 52 9.98 -7.05 1.77
CA LYS A 52 8.76 -7.13 0.97
C LYS A 52 7.57 -6.40 1.58
N ILE A 53 6.65 -6.03 0.70
CA ILE A 53 5.34 -5.52 1.07
C ILE A 53 4.30 -6.53 0.62
N ILE A 54 3.51 -7.02 1.57
CA ILE A 54 2.42 -7.97 1.30
C ILE A 54 1.10 -7.25 1.53
N LEU A 55 0.30 -7.23 0.48
CA LEU A 55 -1.10 -6.82 0.51
C LEU A 55 -1.94 -8.10 0.59
N ASP A 56 -2.54 -8.35 1.75
CA ASP A 56 -3.39 -9.52 1.99
C ASP A 56 -4.84 -9.06 2.16
N ASN A 57 -5.74 -9.59 1.32
CA ASN A 57 -7.16 -9.25 1.34
C ASN A 57 -7.99 -10.52 1.53
N PRO A 58 -8.46 -10.83 2.76
CA PRO A 58 -9.26 -12.02 3.03
C PRO A 58 -10.70 -12.03 2.47
N THR A 59 -11.18 -11.01 1.75
CA THR A 59 -12.61 -10.95 1.36
C THR A 59 -12.89 -11.22 -0.12
N TYR A 60 -13.07 -12.50 -0.48
CA TYR A 60 -14.03 -13.11 -1.44
C TYR A 60 -13.92 -14.65 -1.24
N PRO A 61 -14.98 -15.47 -1.42
CA PRO A 61 -14.97 -16.85 -0.95
C PRO A 61 -13.96 -17.69 -1.76
N GLY A 62 -12.82 -18.01 -1.14
CA GLY A 62 -11.91 -19.08 -1.56
C GLY A 62 -10.60 -18.67 -2.26
N ALA A 63 -10.33 -17.39 -2.52
CA ALA A 63 -9.09 -16.98 -3.18
C ALA A 63 -8.37 -15.86 -2.43
N THR A 64 -7.27 -16.19 -1.74
CA THR A 64 -6.38 -15.19 -1.16
C THR A 64 -5.57 -14.54 -2.29
N LYS A 65 -5.99 -13.36 -2.78
CA LYS A 65 -5.14 -12.56 -3.67
C LYS A 65 -4.09 -11.86 -2.82
N LYS A 66 -2.98 -12.56 -2.58
CA LYS A 66 -1.77 -11.97 -2.02
C LYS A 66 -1.03 -11.25 -3.13
N ALA A 67 -0.83 -9.95 -2.96
CA ALA A 67 0.12 -9.21 -3.77
C ALA A 67 1.42 -9.09 -2.98
N GLU A 68 2.45 -9.83 -3.39
CA GLU A 68 3.79 -9.68 -2.86
C GLU A 68 4.57 -8.71 -3.76
N ILE A 69 5.12 -7.67 -3.14
CA ILE A 69 5.85 -6.63 -3.84
C ILE A 69 7.26 -6.61 -3.26
N ILE A 70 8.22 -6.96 -4.11
CA ILE A 70 9.65 -6.94 -3.78
C ILE A 70 10.20 -5.59 -4.24
N LEU A 71 10.80 -4.85 -3.31
CA LEU A 71 11.39 -3.55 -3.60
C LEU A 71 12.91 -3.59 -3.46
N PRO A 72 13.64 -2.75 -4.21
CA PRO A 72 15.06 -2.53 -3.93
C PRO A 72 15.28 -2.12 -2.47
N PRO A 73 16.36 -2.57 -1.81
CA PRO A 73 16.59 -2.35 -0.38
C PRO A 73 16.46 -0.89 0.07
N GLU A 74 16.97 0.05 -0.72
CA GLU A 74 16.89 1.49 -0.44
C GLU A 74 15.44 1.97 -0.34
N LYS A 75 14.62 1.66 -1.35
CA LYS A 75 13.20 2.02 -1.38
C LYS A 75 12.40 1.31 -0.30
N PHE A 76 12.76 0.05 -0.01
CA PHE A 76 12.13 -0.71 1.06
C PHE A 76 12.36 -0.05 2.42
N GLU A 77 13.60 0.35 2.74
CA GLU A 77 13.92 0.98 4.02
C GLU A 77 13.20 2.33 4.20
N GLU A 78 13.04 3.12 3.14
CA GLU A 78 12.26 4.37 3.19
C GLU A 78 10.79 4.12 3.55
N ILE A 79 10.14 3.17 2.88
CA ILE A 79 8.75 2.80 3.16
C ILE A 79 8.64 2.14 4.53
N ARG A 80 9.59 1.27 4.87
CA ARG A 80 9.68 0.64 6.18
C ARG A 80 9.73 1.69 7.28
N GLN A 81 10.57 2.73 7.19
CA GLN A 81 10.63 3.77 8.23
C GLN A 81 9.29 4.47 8.49
N VAL A 82 8.45 4.64 7.46
CA VAL A 82 7.09 5.21 7.60
C VAL A 82 6.19 4.30 8.43
N PHE A 83 6.21 2.99 8.15
CA PHE A 83 5.25 2.03 8.70
C PHE A 83 5.78 1.22 9.90
N SER A 84 7.10 1.02 10.02
CA SER A 84 7.78 0.13 10.99
C SER A 84 8.00 0.72 12.36
N GLN A 85 7.72 2.01 12.58
CA GLN A 85 7.90 2.59 13.91
C GLN A 85 6.91 2.07 14.97
N THR A 86 5.91 1.24 14.64
CA THR A 86 5.12 0.49 15.65
C THR A 86 4.34 -0.65 14.98
N GLY A 87 4.61 -1.91 15.35
CA GLY A 87 3.68 -3.05 15.33
C GLY A 87 2.63 -3.18 14.18
N PRO A 88 1.53 -3.91 14.40
CA PRO A 88 0.39 -3.88 13.47
C PRO A 88 -0.13 -2.44 13.34
N LEU A 89 -0.67 -2.07 12.17
CA LEU A 89 -1.26 -0.74 11.89
C LEU A 89 -2.45 -0.35 12.81
N LYS A 90 -2.78 -1.17 13.80
CA LYS A 90 -3.77 -0.89 14.84
C LYS A 90 -3.36 0.35 15.64
N GLY A 91 -4.09 1.45 15.44
CA GLY A 91 -4.01 2.66 16.27
C GLY A 91 -3.27 3.85 15.63
N LYS A 92 -2.69 3.70 14.44
CA LYS A 92 -2.13 4.83 13.68
C LYS A 92 -3.21 5.42 12.76
N LYS A 93 -3.34 6.76 12.76
CA LYS A 93 -4.19 7.47 11.79
C LYS A 93 -3.52 7.40 10.41
N ILE A 94 -3.89 6.41 9.60
CA ILE A 94 -3.48 6.33 8.19
C ILE A 94 -4.61 6.90 7.36
N LYS A 95 -4.29 7.90 6.53
CA LYS A 95 -5.19 8.38 5.50
C LYS A 95 -5.00 7.51 4.26
N ILE A 96 -6.10 7.02 3.71
CA ILE A 96 -6.12 6.34 2.43
C ILE A 96 -6.66 7.32 1.40
N ASP A 97 -5.89 7.57 0.34
CA ASP A 97 -6.26 8.50 -0.74
C ASP A 97 -6.29 7.74 -2.07
N GLN A 98 -7.41 7.82 -2.79
CA GLN A 98 -7.52 7.18 -4.11
C GLN A 98 -6.87 8.07 -5.15
N GLU A 99 -6.05 7.49 -6.02
CA GLU A 99 -5.37 8.22 -7.08
C GLU A 99 -5.61 7.62 -8.45
N THR A 100 -5.89 8.49 -9.41
CA THR A 100 -6.00 8.13 -10.82
C THR A 100 -4.92 8.89 -11.59
N TYR A 101 -3.93 8.17 -12.11
CA TYR A 101 -2.93 8.68 -13.05
C TYR A 101 -3.40 8.44 -14.49
N SER A 102 -2.83 9.19 -15.45
CA SER A 102 -3.24 9.18 -16.86
C SER A 102 -3.36 7.78 -17.48
N MET A 103 -2.57 6.81 -17.02
CA MET A 103 -2.59 5.42 -17.51
C MET A 103 -2.52 4.33 -16.43
N THR A 104 -2.61 4.67 -15.15
CA THR A 104 -2.57 3.70 -14.05
C THR A 104 -3.41 4.21 -12.88
N ALA A 105 -4.03 3.31 -12.15
CA ALA A 105 -4.86 3.68 -11.01
C ALA A 105 -4.28 3.05 -9.75
N GLY A 106 -4.47 3.71 -8.61
CA GLY A 106 -3.78 3.35 -7.39
C GLY A 106 -4.36 4.03 -6.17
N PHE A 107 -3.65 3.90 -5.06
CA PHE A 107 -3.99 4.57 -3.82
C PHE A 107 -2.73 4.91 -3.02
N ARG A 108 -2.82 5.92 -2.17
CA ARG A 108 -1.78 6.30 -1.22
C ARG A 108 -2.19 5.93 0.20
N LEU A 109 -1.23 5.43 0.96
CA LEU A 109 -1.30 5.32 2.40
C LEU A 109 -0.38 6.39 2.99
N ILE A 110 -0.96 7.38 3.65
CA ILE A 110 -0.24 8.51 4.23
C ILE A 110 -0.41 8.45 5.74
N ARG A 111 0.71 8.50 6.47
CA ARG A 111 0.69 8.66 7.93
C ARG A 111 0.22 10.08 8.25
N VAL A 112 -0.87 10.19 9.00
CA VAL A 112 -1.32 11.46 9.58
C VAL A 112 -0.52 11.65 10.88
N ILE A 113 0.34 12.67 10.89
CA ILE A 113 1.18 13.06 12.04
C ILE A 113 0.37 14.00 12.93
#